data_AF-A0A0E4GZL1-F1
#
_entry.id   AF-A0A0E4GZL1-F1
#
_cell.length_a   1.000
_cell.length_b   1.000
_cell.length_c   1.000
_cell.angle_alpha   90.00
_cell.angle_beta   90.00
_cell.angle_gamma   90.00
#
_symmetry.space_group_name_H-M   'P 1'
#
loop_
_entity.id
_entity.type
_entity.pdbx_description
1 polymer ?
#
loop_
_entity_poly.entity_id
_entity_poly.type
_entity_poly.pdbx_seq_one_letter_code
_entity_poly.pdbx_strand_id
1 'polypeptide(L)' 'MGTYQTVVVGTDGSDSPLRAVERAAAIAAEDGAKLIIAPADCSYRSPPKSPAKPRRTS' A
#
# COMPACT_ATOMS: atom_id res chain seq x y z
N MET A 1 -2.20 14.12 -22.21
CA MET A 1 -2.82 13.67 -20.95
C MET A 1 -2.28 12.29 -20.68
N GLY A 2 -1.63 12.10 -19.53
CA GLY A 2 -0.99 10.83 -19.21
C GLY A 2 -2.00 9.69 -19.07
N THR A 3 -1.59 8.50 -19.49
CA THR A 3 -2.43 7.30 -19.58
C THR A 3 -2.75 6.74 -18.18
N TYR A 4 -1.78 6.84 -17.27
CA TYR A 4 -1.88 6.37 -15.91
C TYR A 4 -2.05 7.53 -14.94
N GLN A 5 -3.07 7.42 -14.07
CA GLN A 5 -3.27 8.36 -12.96
C GLN A 5 -2.60 7.89 -11.67
N THR A 6 -2.49 6.57 -11.48
CA THR A 6 -1.91 5.99 -10.26
C THR A 6 -1.23 4.68 -10.59
N VAL A 7 0.01 4.52 -10.11
CA VAL A 7 0.84 3.33 -10.26
C VAL A 7 1.07 2.74 -8.87
N VAL A 8 0.71 1.47 -8.68
CA VAL A 8 0.84 0.77 -7.39
C VAL A 8 1.86 -0.35 -7.52
N VAL A 9 2.81 -0.41 -6.61
CA VAL A 9 3.84 -1.45 -6.56
C VAL A 9 3.77 -2.19 -5.24
N GLY A 10 3.55 -3.50 -5.29
CA GLY A 10 3.73 -4.39 -4.16
C GLY A 10 5.18 -4.80 -4.03
N THR A 11 5.79 -4.65 -2.86
CA THR A 11 7.10 -5.24 -2.56
C THR A 11 6.90 -6.38 -1.56
N ASP A 12 7.59 -7.50 -1.74
CA ASP A 12 7.42 -8.71 -0.91
C ASP A 12 8.17 -8.67 0.43
N GLY A 13 8.74 -7.52 0.79
CA GLY A 13 9.48 -7.35 2.05
C GLY A 13 10.98 -7.71 1.97
N SER A 14 11.45 -8.22 0.83
CA SER A 14 12.89 -8.39 0.57
C SER A 14 13.55 -7.14 -0.02
N ASP A 15 14.90 -7.09 -0.08
CA ASP A 15 15.70 -6.06 -0.77
C ASP A 15 15.71 -6.19 -2.32
N SER A 16 15.24 -7.33 -2.84
CA SER A 16 15.10 -7.64 -4.28
C SER A 16 14.07 -6.84 -5.12
N PRO A 17 13.11 -6.04 -4.60
CA PRO A 17 12.09 -5.38 -5.41
C PRO A 17 12.44 -3.94 -5.81
N LEU A 18 13.63 -3.42 -5.47
CA LEU A 18 14.05 -2.05 -5.85
C LEU A 18 13.98 -1.79 -7.36
N ARG A 19 14.25 -2.82 -8.19
CA ARG A 19 14.12 -2.73 -9.65
C ARG A 19 12.66 -2.57 -10.12
N ALA A 20 11.70 -3.19 -9.42
CA ALA A 20 10.29 -3.04 -9.73
C ALA A 20 9.79 -1.64 -9.37
N VAL A 21 10.27 -1.09 -8.24
CA VAL A 21 9.99 0.29 -7.82
C VAL A 21 10.58 1.30 -8.80
N GLU A 22 11.84 1.11 -9.23
CA GLU A 22 12.53 1.98 -10.18
C GLU A 22 11.77 2.06 -11.52
N ARG A 23 11.31 0.92 -12.03
CA ARG A 23 10.52 0.86 -13.28
C ARG A 23 9.16 1.54 -13.14
N ALA A 24 8.48 1.33 -12.02
CA ALA A 24 7.19 1.96 -11.77
C ALA A 24 7.31 3.48 -11.56
N ALA A 25 8.41 3.93 -10.94
CA ALA A 25 8.70 5.35 -10.78
C ALA A 25 8.94 6.04 -12.14
N ALA A 26 9.64 5.37 -13.07
CA ALA A 26 9.83 5.89 -14.42
C ALA A 26 8.48 6.08 -15.14
N ILE A 27 7.61 5.06 -15.10
CA ILE A 27 6.27 5.11 -15.72
C ILE A 27 5.41 6.21 -15.08
N ALA A 28 5.47 6.34 -13.75
CA ALA A 28 4.72 7.38 -13.05
C ALA A 28 5.24 8.79 -13.37
N ALA A 29 6.55 8.97 -13.56
CA ALA A 29 7.15 10.23 -13.94
C ALA A 29 6.80 10.65 -15.38
N GLU A 30 6.76 9.68 -16.32
CA GLU A 30 6.38 9.94 -17.71
C GLU A 30 4.92 10.39 -17.85
N ASP A 31 4.02 9.80 -17.06
CA ASP A 31 2.59 10.12 -17.10
C ASP A 31 2.13 11.18 -16.09
N GLY A 32 3.01 11.66 -15.21
CA GLY A 32 2.64 12.54 -14.10
C GLY A 32 1.70 11.87 -13.07
N ALA A 33 1.79 10.54 -12.97
CA ALA A 33 0.94 9.70 -12.14
C ALA A 33 1.42 9.67 -10.68
N LYS A 34 0.49 9.37 -9.75
CA LYS A 34 0.86 9.12 -8.35
C LYS A 34 1.44 7.72 -8.17
N LEU A 35 2.63 7.62 -7.58
CA LEU A 35 3.26 6.33 -7.23
C LEU A 35 2.93 5.94 -5.79
N ILE A 36 2.40 4.73 -5.58
CA ILE A 36 2.11 4.14 -4.27
C ILE A 36 2.93 2.85 -4.10
N ILE A 37 3.72 2.78 -3.03
CA ILE A 37 4.55 1.62 -2.69
C ILE A 37 3.93 0.92 -1.49
N ALA A 38 3.54 -0.35 -1.68
CA ALA A 38 2.86 -1.18 -0.68
C ALA A 38 3.76 -2.38 -0.30
N PRO A 39 4.58 -2.28 0.76
CA PRO A 39 5.39 -3.39 1.23
C PRO A 39 4.54 -4.46 1.93
N ALA A 40 4.89 -5.74 1.74
CA ALA A 40 4.19 -6.89 2.33
C ALA A 40 4.29 -6.91 3.86
N ASP A 41 5.34 -6.30 4.43
CA ASP A 41 5.48 -6.09 5.88
C ASP A 41 4.73 -4.84 6.39
N CYS A 42 3.81 -4.26 5.59
CA CYS A 42 2.90 -3.26 6.12
C CYS A 42 1.82 -3.96 6.96
N SER A 43 2.19 -4.43 8.15
CA SER A 43 1.25 -4.80 9.21
C SER A 43 0.49 -3.54 9.64
N TYR A 44 -0.55 -3.19 8.88
CA TYR A 44 -1.54 -2.23 9.33
C TYR A 44 -2.24 -2.86 10.53
N ARG A 45 -1.75 -2.52 11.73
CA ARG A 45 -2.34 -2.89 13.01
C ARG A 45 -3.78 -2.41 12.95
N SER A 46 -4.71 -3.33 12.71
CA SER A 46 -6.12 -3.02 12.78
C SER A 46 -6.37 -2.39 14.17
N PRO A 47 -7.10 -1.27 14.26
CA PRO A 47 -7.48 -0.75 15.55
C PRO A 47 -8.17 -1.88 16.32
N PRO A 48 -7.93 -2.01 17.65
CA PRO A 48 -8.53 -3.08 18.42
C PRO A 48 -10.04 -3.12 18.16
N LYS A 49 -10.56 -4.29 17.76
CA LYS A 49 -11.99 -4.46 17.53
C LYS A 49 -12.72 -4.01 18.81
N SER A 50 -13.74 -3.17 18.63
CA SER A 50 -14.47 -2.43 19.67
C SER A 50 -14.66 -3.18 20.99
N PRO A 51 -14.66 -2.48 22.15
CA PRO A 51 -14.79 -3.11 23.45
C PRO A 51 -16.12 -3.88 23.54
N ALA A 52 -16.05 -5.11 24.05
CA ALA A 52 -17.19 -6.00 24.20
C ALA A 52 -18.35 -5.29 24.91
N LYS A 53 -19.54 -5.33 24.29
CA LYS A 53 -20.77 -4.74 24.82
C LYS A 53 -21.04 -5.31 26.22
N PRO A 54 -21.26 -4.49 27.26
CA PRO A 54 -21.51 -5.02 28.60
C PRO A 54 -22.76 -5.90 28.59
N ARG A 55 -22.58 -7.14 29.05
CA ARG A 55 -23.65 -8.13 29.16
C ARG A 55 -24.64 -7.60 30.21
N ARG A 56 -25.77 -7.05 29.76
CA ARG A 56 -26.90 -6.74 30.62
C ARG A 56 -27.34 -8.06 31.28
N THR A 57 -27.05 -8.21 32.56
CA THR A 57 -27.69 -9.22 33.40
C THR A 57 -29.10 -8.70 33.71
N SER A 58 -30.10 -9.50 33.34
CA SER A 58 -31.50 -9.33 33.70
C SER A 58 -31.75 -9.62 35.16
#